data_AF-A0A927VHH1-F1
#
_entry.id   AF-A0A927VHH1-F1
#
_cell.length_a   1.000
_cell.length_b   1.000
_cell.length_c   1.000
_cell.angle_alpha   90.00
_cell.angle_beta   90.00
_cell.angle_gamma   90.00
#
_symmetry.space_group_name_H-M   'P 1'
#
loop_
_entity.id
_entity.type
_entity.pdbx_description
1 polymer ?
#
loop_
_entity_poly.entity_id
_entity_poly.type
_entity_poly.pdbx_seq_one_letter_code
_entity_poly.pdbx_strand_id
1 'polypeptide(L)'
;LTEQMRLQAESFGAEFAIAEVIDMELDGDVKVLHTSKGDYEALSVVLAVGANPRKLGFKGEKEFQGRGVAYCATCDGEFFTGMKVFVLGGGFAAVEEGIFLTKYAKHVQLIVREPDFTCAKTVSDKLNQVDKIDHVFNTEIVEITGDSMPERVVFKNNVTGELMEYDANKEGPFGVFVFAGYVPNTKWLPKTIELDPQGYIVTDRNQKTSLDGVYAAGDVCVKNLRQVVTAVADGAIAATSAEKHVADMHVKLDIPEFEVKIPVQEKEPDKPAVQEKAYGNDHGFFDAQMRASLGAVFARFENPVLIKAWLDGSPLSGEIKGFLNEVVSMTEKVKWIKGEGESPEYVPSIEVCKADGTPTGIHFHGVPGGHEINSFVIALYNVAGPGQAVDGAVLDKIRSVKSPVNMKLLVSLSCTNCPETVMASQKIASMNEYVSAEMFDINHFPDFKEKYKVMSVPCVILNEEKLVFGKKNVAEMADILADYTG
;
A
#
# COMPACT_ATOMS: atom_id res chain seq x y z
N LEU A 1 -5.91 -1.27 -2.17
CA LEU A 1 -6.49 -1.45 -3.52
C LEU A 1 -6.42 -2.90 -3.99
N THR A 2 -5.22 -3.47 -4.15
CA THR A 2 -5.04 -4.87 -4.62
C THR A 2 -5.73 -5.91 -3.72
N GLU A 3 -5.70 -5.73 -2.40
CA GLU A 3 -6.42 -6.62 -1.49
C GLU A 3 -7.95 -6.54 -1.66
N GLN A 4 -8.50 -5.35 -1.89
CA GLN A 4 -9.93 -5.18 -2.17
C GLN A 4 -10.32 -5.84 -3.50
N MET A 5 -9.47 -5.74 -4.53
CA MET A 5 -9.66 -6.44 -5.80
C MET A 5 -9.62 -7.96 -5.63
N ARG A 6 -8.71 -8.48 -4.78
CA ARG A 6 -8.64 -9.91 -4.44
C ARG A 6 -9.91 -10.38 -3.74
N LEU A 7 -10.32 -9.67 -2.68
CA LEU A 7 -11.55 -9.99 -1.94
C LEU A 7 -12.79 -9.92 -2.83
N GLN A 8 -12.86 -8.95 -3.74
CA GLN A 8 -13.93 -8.87 -4.72
C GLN A 8 -13.94 -10.12 -5.61
N ALA A 9 -12.80 -10.52 -6.18
CA ALA A 9 -12.72 -11.74 -7.00
C ALA A 9 -13.10 -13.00 -6.21
N GLU A 10 -12.59 -13.16 -4.98
CA GLU A 10 -12.92 -14.26 -4.08
C GLU A 10 -14.43 -14.30 -3.78
N SER A 11 -15.09 -13.14 -3.62
CA SER A 11 -16.54 -13.07 -3.38
C SER A 11 -17.38 -13.59 -4.54
N PHE A 12 -16.85 -13.55 -5.78
CA PHE A 12 -17.46 -14.15 -6.96
C PHE A 12 -17.01 -15.60 -7.21
N GLY A 13 -16.25 -16.20 -6.29
CA GLY A 13 -15.82 -17.59 -6.35
C GLY A 13 -14.47 -17.83 -7.05
N ALA A 14 -13.66 -16.79 -7.29
CA ALA A 14 -12.32 -16.98 -7.82
C ALA A 14 -11.43 -17.70 -6.78
N GLU A 15 -10.76 -18.77 -7.20
CA GLU A 15 -9.80 -19.50 -6.37
C GLU A 15 -8.39 -18.94 -6.52
N PHE A 16 -7.70 -18.73 -5.39
CA PHE A 16 -6.32 -18.23 -5.38
C PHE A 16 -5.35 -19.33 -4.93
N ALA A 17 -4.45 -19.69 -5.83
CA ALA A 17 -3.32 -20.57 -5.51
C ALA A 17 -2.04 -19.75 -5.37
N ILE A 18 -1.39 -19.82 -4.20
CA ILE A 18 -0.01 -19.32 -4.04
C ILE A 18 0.92 -20.36 -4.66
N ALA A 19 1.09 -20.31 -5.98
CA ALA A 19 1.96 -21.17 -6.78
C ALA A 19 2.64 -20.34 -7.86
N GLU A 20 3.87 -20.71 -8.22
CA GLU A 20 4.61 -20.09 -9.31
C GLU A 20 4.47 -20.96 -10.56
N VAL A 21 4.03 -20.38 -11.68
CA VAL A 21 4.00 -21.06 -12.98
C VAL A 21 5.41 -21.02 -13.57
N ILE A 22 5.95 -22.19 -13.90
CA ILE A 22 7.34 -22.38 -14.33
C ILE A 22 7.40 -22.60 -15.84
N ASP A 23 6.43 -23.34 -16.38
CA ASP A 23 6.30 -23.66 -17.81
C ASP A 23 4.83 -23.91 -18.18
N MET A 24 4.51 -23.90 -19.48
CA MET A 24 3.13 -24.10 -19.97
C MET A 24 3.09 -24.80 -21.33
N GLU A 25 2.09 -25.66 -21.52
CA GLU A 25 1.69 -26.22 -22.82
C GLU A 25 0.39 -25.54 -23.27
N LEU A 26 0.44 -24.76 -24.37
CA LEU A 26 -0.64 -23.85 -24.77
C LEU A 26 -1.28 -24.15 -26.13
N ASP A 27 -0.75 -25.10 -26.91
CA ASP A 27 -1.19 -25.34 -28.29
C ASP A 27 -2.50 -26.16 -28.39
N GLY A 28 -2.91 -26.83 -27.29
CA GLY A 28 -4.08 -27.69 -27.22
C GLY A 28 -5.37 -26.98 -26.81
N ASP A 29 -6.51 -27.68 -26.97
CA ASP A 29 -7.81 -27.20 -26.47
C ASP A 29 -7.81 -27.09 -24.93
N VAL A 30 -7.14 -28.02 -24.26
CA VAL A 30 -6.82 -27.96 -22.82
C VAL A 30 -5.37 -27.51 -22.67
N LYS A 31 -5.17 -26.45 -21.89
CA LYS A 31 -3.89 -25.82 -21.61
C LYS A 31 -3.35 -26.39 -20.31
N VAL A 32 -2.05 -26.67 -20.24
CA VAL A 32 -1.40 -27.22 -19.04
C VAL A 32 -0.43 -26.18 -18.49
N LEU A 33 -0.54 -25.88 -17.19
CA LEU A 33 0.37 -25.00 -16.47
C LEU A 33 1.18 -25.82 -15.47
N HIS A 34 2.49 -25.89 -15.67
CA HIS A 34 3.41 -26.54 -14.75
C HIS A 34 3.79 -25.58 -13.63
N THR A 35 3.42 -25.90 -12.39
CA THR A 35 3.64 -25.01 -11.25
C THR A 35 4.49 -25.64 -10.15
N SER A 36 4.97 -24.81 -9.22
CA SER A 36 5.67 -25.26 -8.02
C SER A 36 4.82 -26.14 -7.08
N LYS A 37 3.51 -26.27 -7.32
CA LYS A 37 2.58 -27.10 -6.53
C LYS A 37 1.90 -28.21 -7.33
N GLY A 38 2.41 -28.51 -8.54
CA GLY A 38 1.83 -29.48 -9.46
C GLY A 38 1.20 -28.81 -10.67
N ASP A 39 0.62 -29.64 -11.53
CA ASP A 39 0.08 -29.18 -12.81
C ASP A 39 -1.37 -28.74 -12.66
N TYR A 40 -1.74 -27.67 -13.37
CA TYR A 40 -3.10 -27.20 -13.50
C TYR A 40 -3.53 -27.28 -14.97
N GLU A 41 -4.77 -27.69 -15.21
CA GLU A 41 -5.37 -27.72 -16.53
C GLU A 41 -6.42 -26.62 -16.66
N ALA A 42 -6.50 -25.98 -17.82
CA ALA A 42 -7.44 -24.90 -18.08
C ALA A 42 -7.94 -24.90 -19.52
N LEU A 43 -9.20 -24.50 -19.73
CA LEU A 43 -9.76 -24.30 -21.07
C LEU A 43 -9.35 -22.96 -21.70
N SER A 44 -8.86 -22.01 -20.90
CA SER A 44 -8.34 -20.72 -21.35
C SER A 44 -7.33 -20.18 -20.35
N VAL A 45 -6.36 -19.38 -20.80
CA VAL A 45 -5.33 -18.75 -19.96
C VAL A 45 -5.32 -17.24 -20.20
N VAL A 46 -5.24 -16.45 -19.13
CA VAL A 46 -5.02 -14.99 -19.19
C VAL A 46 -3.66 -14.67 -18.58
N LEU A 47 -2.72 -14.22 -19.41
CA LEU A 47 -1.36 -13.83 -19.02
C LEU A 47 -1.36 -12.39 -18.47
N ALA A 48 -1.43 -12.27 -17.15
CA ALA A 48 -1.41 -10.98 -16.42
C ALA A 48 -0.11 -10.77 -15.61
N VAL A 49 1.03 -11.22 -16.15
CA VAL A 49 2.32 -11.27 -15.42
C VAL A 49 3.05 -9.94 -15.28
N GLY A 50 2.50 -8.87 -15.85
CA GLY A 50 2.98 -7.50 -15.69
C GLY A 50 4.38 -7.24 -16.27
N ALA A 51 4.97 -6.13 -15.82
CA ALA A 51 6.31 -5.70 -16.19
C ALA A 51 7.02 -5.11 -14.95
N ASN A 52 8.34 -5.17 -14.93
CA ASN A 52 9.15 -4.59 -13.88
C ASN A 52 9.91 -3.36 -14.39
N PRO A 53 10.08 -2.31 -13.58
CA PRO A 53 11.01 -1.23 -13.91
C PRO A 53 12.42 -1.79 -14.14
N ARG A 54 13.12 -1.27 -15.15
CA ARG A 54 14.50 -1.66 -15.40
C ARG A 54 15.39 -1.15 -14.28
N LYS A 55 15.94 -2.08 -13.51
CA LYS A 55 16.98 -1.78 -12.52
C LYS A 55 18.29 -1.44 -13.21
N LEU A 56 18.97 -0.42 -12.70
CA LEU A 56 20.26 0.05 -13.21
C LEU A 56 21.44 -0.66 -12.53
N GLY A 57 21.24 -1.23 -11.33
CA GLY A 57 22.23 -2.04 -10.63
C GLY A 57 23.30 -1.25 -9.89
N PHE A 58 23.12 0.05 -9.66
CA PHE A 58 24.05 0.86 -8.87
C PHE A 58 23.98 0.49 -7.38
N LYS A 59 25.07 0.74 -6.66
CA LYS A 59 25.14 0.42 -5.23
C LYS A 59 24.17 1.33 -4.46
N GLY A 60 23.30 0.70 -3.64
CA GLY A 60 22.24 1.38 -2.90
C GLY A 60 20.86 1.36 -3.60
N GLU A 61 20.75 0.99 -4.89
CA GLU A 61 19.45 1.00 -5.59
C GLU A 61 18.37 0.17 -4.88
N LYS A 62 18.71 -1.06 -4.46
CA LYS A 62 17.79 -1.96 -3.75
C LYS A 62 17.53 -1.51 -2.31
N GLU A 63 18.53 -0.93 -1.67
CA GLU A 63 18.48 -0.51 -0.27
C GLU A 63 17.52 0.67 -0.09
N PHE A 64 17.61 1.67 -0.96
CA PHE A 64 16.78 2.87 -0.90
C PHE A 64 15.50 2.78 -1.75
N GLN A 65 15.18 1.61 -2.32
CA GLN A 65 13.92 1.39 -3.03
C GLN A 65 12.72 1.66 -2.11
N GLY A 66 11.85 2.60 -2.49
CA GLY A 66 10.71 3.05 -1.67
C GLY A 66 11.09 3.93 -0.47
N ARG A 67 12.38 4.28 -0.33
CA ARG A 67 12.96 5.13 0.73
C ARG A 67 13.91 6.17 0.13
N GLY A 68 13.54 6.73 -1.02
CA GLY A 68 14.33 7.73 -1.75
C GLY A 68 14.66 7.36 -3.19
N VAL A 69 14.65 6.07 -3.54
CA VAL A 69 14.66 5.59 -4.93
C VAL A 69 13.25 5.18 -5.34
N ALA A 70 12.72 5.84 -6.37
CA ALA A 70 11.37 5.67 -6.89
C ALA A 70 11.38 5.38 -8.39
N TYR A 71 10.27 4.78 -8.89
CA TYR A 71 10.10 4.40 -10.29
C TYR A 71 8.82 4.98 -10.91
N CYS A 72 8.01 5.71 -10.12
CA CYS A 72 6.77 6.33 -10.55
C CYS A 72 6.68 7.77 -10.00
N ALA A 73 6.90 8.78 -10.86
CA ALA A 73 6.83 10.18 -10.44
C ALA A 73 5.41 10.60 -10.05
N THR A 74 4.38 10.15 -10.76
CA THR A 74 2.98 10.44 -10.41
C THR A 74 2.54 9.83 -9.08
N CYS A 75 3.16 8.72 -8.67
CA CYS A 75 2.84 8.02 -7.43
C CYS A 75 3.59 8.62 -6.25
N ASP A 76 4.89 8.87 -6.43
CA ASP A 76 5.80 9.16 -5.32
C ASP A 76 6.23 10.64 -5.25
N GLY A 77 5.94 11.44 -6.29
CA GLY A 77 6.48 12.79 -6.46
C GLY A 77 6.19 13.75 -5.31
N GLU A 78 5.01 13.65 -4.69
CA GLU A 78 4.62 14.50 -3.56
C GLU A 78 5.55 14.30 -2.33
N PHE A 79 6.07 13.09 -2.12
CA PHE A 79 6.97 12.79 -1.00
C PHE A 79 8.33 13.49 -1.10
N PHE A 80 8.68 14.01 -2.29
CA PHE A 80 9.93 14.73 -2.54
C PHE A 80 9.74 16.25 -2.61
N THR A 81 8.64 16.76 -2.03
CA THR A 81 8.34 18.20 -2.01
C THR A 81 9.47 18.97 -1.31
N GLY A 82 10.01 19.98 -2.01
CA GLY A 82 11.09 20.83 -1.50
C GLY A 82 12.49 20.18 -1.52
N MET A 83 12.63 18.95 -2.02
CA MET A 83 13.92 18.25 -2.11
C MET A 83 14.59 18.45 -3.47
N LYS A 84 15.90 18.20 -3.54
CA LYS A 84 16.58 17.97 -4.83
C LYS A 84 16.21 16.58 -5.34
N VAL A 85 15.97 16.45 -6.64
CA VAL A 85 15.62 15.17 -7.26
C VAL A 85 16.52 14.91 -8.46
N PHE A 86 17.09 13.71 -8.53
CA PHE A 86 17.82 13.21 -9.68
C PHE A 86 16.93 12.28 -10.49
N VAL A 87 16.81 12.53 -11.78
CA VAL A 87 16.04 11.69 -12.71
C VAL A 87 17.01 10.93 -13.60
N LEU A 88 17.04 9.61 -13.50
CA LEU A 88 17.94 8.77 -14.28
C LEU A 88 17.26 8.32 -15.57
N GLY A 89 17.72 8.84 -16.71
CA GLY A 89 17.22 8.48 -18.03
C GLY A 89 17.20 9.66 -19.00
N GLY A 90 17.26 9.35 -20.30
CA GLY A 90 17.18 10.34 -21.38
C GLY A 90 16.06 10.08 -22.39
N GLY A 91 15.10 9.21 -22.04
CA GLY A 91 13.97 8.87 -22.89
C GLY A 91 12.77 9.79 -22.68
N PHE A 92 11.68 9.53 -23.42
CA PHE A 92 10.45 10.31 -23.34
C PHE A 92 9.91 10.40 -21.91
N ALA A 93 9.84 9.26 -21.20
CA ALA A 93 9.36 9.20 -19.82
C ALA A 93 10.24 10.04 -18.88
N ALA A 94 11.57 9.95 -18.98
CA ALA A 94 12.47 10.71 -18.11
C ALA A 94 12.27 12.23 -18.24
N VAL A 95 12.01 12.72 -19.46
CA VAL A 95 11.76 14.14 -19.72
C VAL A 95 10.39 14.58 -19.20
N GLU A 96 9.31 13.90 -19.58
CA GLU A 96 7.95 14.29 -19.15
C GLU A 96 7.77 14.16 -17.63
N GLU A 97 8.22 13.05 -17.05
CA GLU A 97 8.14 12.82 -15.60
C GLU A 97 9.10 13.74 -14.83
N GLY A 98 10.27 14.06 -15.39
CA GLY A 98 11.17 15.05 -14.83
C GLY A 98 10.54 16.44 -14.74
N ILE A 99 9.87 16.90 -15.81
CA ILE A 99 9.10 18.15 -15.82
C ILE A 99 7.95 18.07 -14.81
N PHE A 100 7.24 16.94 -14.72
CA PHE A 100 6.17 16.77 -13.74
C PHE A 100 6.69 16.93 -12.30
N LEU A 101 7.85 16.35 -11.98
CA LEU A 101 8.46 16.43 -10.65
C LEU A 101 8.82 17.85 -10.22
N THR A 102 9.01 18.81 -11.14
CA THR A 102 9.29 20.21 -10.78
C THR A 102 8.12 20.91 -10.08
N LYS A 103 6.92 20.31 -10.11
CA LYS A 103 5.77 20.76 -9.31
C LYS A 103 6.00 20.59 -7.81
N TYR A 104 6.80 19.61 -7.42
CA TYR A 104 7.06 19.23 -6.02
C TYR A 104 8.50 19.55 -5.61
N ALA A 105 9.48 19.12 -6.41
CA ALA A 105 10.90 19.24 -6.12
C ALA A 105 11.37 20.70 -6.09
N LYS A 106 12.38 20.98 -5.24
CA LYS A 106 13.12 22.24 -5.25
C LYS A 106 13.86 22.43 -6.57
N HIS A 107 14.51 21.36 -7.03
CA HIS A 107 15.25 21.31 -8.30
C HIS A 107 15.31 19.87 -8.80
N VAL A 108 15.16 19.70 -10.12
CA VAL A 108 15.27 18.41 -10.79
C VAL A 108 16.50 18.41 -11.69
N GLN A 109 17.33 17.37 -11.61
CA GLN A 109 18.50 17.21 -12.46
C GLN A 109 18.39 15.87 -13.20
N LEU A 110 18.29 15.91 -14.53
CA LEU A 110 18.30 14.71 -15.36
C LEU A 110 19.73 14.22 -15.54
N ILE A 111 19.96 12.95 -15.23
CA ILE A 111 21.21 12.25 -15.44
C ILE A 111 21.04 11.35 -16.65
N VAL A 112 21.67 11.76 -17.76
CA VAL A 112 21.53 11.12 -19.06
C VAL A 112 22.84 10.39 -19.39
N ARG A 113 22.74 9.07 -19.56
CA ARG A 113 23.90 8.21 -19.84
C ARG A 113 24.55 8.49 -21.20
N GLU A 114 23.71 8.83 -22.17
CA GLU A 114 24.07 9.08 -23.56
C GLU A 114 24.54 10.54 -23.78
N PRO A 115 25.18 10.86 -24.91
CA PRO A 115 25.62 12.22 -25.24
C PRO A 115 24.46 13.18 -25.59
N ASP A 116 23.25 12.65 -25.80
CA ASP A 116 22.04 13.43 -26.10
C ASP A 116 20.79 12.69 -25.58
N PHE A 117 19.64 13.35 -25.58
CA PHE A 117 18.36 12.71 -25.31
C PHE A 117 17.99 11.72 -26.42
N THR A 118 17.36 10.63 -26.02
CA THR A 118 16.85 9.59 -26.94
C THR A 118 15.40 9.82 -27.38
N CYS A 119 14.74 10.82 -26.80
CA CYS A 119 13.39 11.23 -27.19
C CYS A 119 13.41 12.26 -28.34
N ALA A 120 12.22 12.56 -28.89
CA ALA A 120 12.10 13.58 -29.91
C ALA A 120 12.52 14.95 -29.38
N LYS A 121 13.22 15.74 -30.21
CA LYS A 121 13.75 17.06 -29.82
C LYS A 121 12.69 18.03 -29.30
N THR A 122 11.48 17.98 -29.88
CA THR A 122 10.32 18.77 -29.42
C THR A 122 9.90 18.46 -27.99
N VAL A 123 10.24 17.28 -27.47
CA VAL A 123 9.98 16.87 -26.08
C VAL A 123 11.11 17.36 -25.18
N SER A 124 12.37 17.11 -25.53
CA SER A 124 13.52 17.58 -24.75
C SER A 124 13.61 19.11 -24.67
N ASP A 125 13.26 19.83 -25.75
CA ASP A 125 13.28 21.29 -25.79
C ASP A 125 12.34 21.95 -24.76
N LYS A 126 11.33 21.21 -24.25
CA LYS A 126 10.46 21.69 -23.17
C LYS A 126 11.22 21.95 -21.88
N LEU A 127 12.34 21.24 -21.64
CA LEU A 127 13.18 21.44 -20.47
C LEU A 127 13.72 22.87 -20.40
N ASN A 128 14.00 23.50 -21.55
CA ASN A 128 14.52 24.86 -21.63
C ASN A 128 13.50 25.93 -21.18
N GLN A 129 12.23 25.55 -21.02
CA GLN A 129 11.15 26.45 -20.61
C GLN A 129 10.83 26.35 -19.11
N VAL A 130 11.59 25.54 -18.36
CA VAL A 130 11.34 25.25 -16.94
C VAL A 130 12.59 25.58 -16.13
N ASP A 131 12.50 26.58 -15.25
CA ASP A 131 13.69 27.10 -14.54
C ASP A 131 14.24 26.16 -13.45
N LYS A 132 13.43 25.20 -12.99
CA LYS A 132 13.78 24.26 -11.91
C LYS A 132 14.34 22.93 -12.40
N ILE A 133 14.72 22.84 -13.67
CA ILE A 133 15.22 21.60 -14.26
C ILE A 133 16.47 21.83 -15.08
N ASP A 134 17.46 20.97 -14.89
CA ASP A 134 18.64 20.90 -15.74
C ASP A 134 18.98 19.44 -16.07
N HIS A 135 20.04 19.23 -16.85
CA HIS A 135 20.48 17.91 -17.26
C HIS A 135 22.00 17.83 -17.39
N VAL A 136 22.53 16.62 -17.22
CA VAL A 136 23.94 16.28 -17.43
C VAL A 136 24.02 15.05 -18.33
N PHE A 137 24.68 15.20 -19.49
CA PHE A 137 24.91 14.12 -20.44
C PHE A 137 26.13 13.28 -20.10
N ASN A 138 26.27 12.15 -20.80
CA ASN A 138 27.39 11.22 -20.66
C ASN A 138 27.62 10.81 -19.20
N THR A 139 26.58 10.72 -18.39
CA THR A 139 26.74 10.54 -16.94
C THR A 139 25.87 9.41 -16.44
N GLU A 140 26.44 8.54 -15.60
CA GLU A 140 25.71 7.46 -14.94
C GLU A 140 25.92 7.52 -13.42
N ILE A 141 24.96 6.98 -12.68
CA ILE A 141 25.04 6.84 -11.22
C ILE A 141 25.91 5.62 -10.87
N VAL A 142 26.74 5.76 -9.84
CA VAL A 142 27.65 4.70 -9.37
C VAL A 142 27.19 4.15 -8.03
N GLU A 143 26.96 5.05 -7.06
CA GLU A 143 26.49 4.68 -5.73
C GLU A 143 25.63 5.76 -5.09
N ILE A 144 24.72 5.34 -4.23
CA ILE A 144 24.07 6.18 -3.24
C ILE A 144 24.33 5.61 -1.85
N THR A 145 24.46 6.49 -0.86
CA THR A 145 24.62 6.15 0.55
C THR A 145 23.82 7.12 1.42
N GLY A 146 23.47 6.68 2.62
CA GLY A 146 22.71 7.43 3.61
C GLY A 146 22.21 6.48 4.69
N ASP A 147 21.51 7.00 5.70
CA ASP A 147 20.93 6.17 6.76
C ASP A 147 19.50 5.74 6.39
N SER A 148 18.55 6.68 6.48
CA SER A 148 17.14 6.42 6.18
C SER A 148 16.74 6.81 4.75
N MET A 149 17.35 7.87 4.22
CA MET A 149 17.16 8.41 2.87
C MET A 149 18.53 8.62 2.21
N PRO A 150 18.59 8.75 0.87
CA PRO A 150 19.81 9.10 0.17
C PRO A 150 20.36 10.46 0.63
N GLU A 151 21.59 10.44 1.12
CA GLU A 151 22.31 11.63 1.61
C GLU A 151 23.57 11.91 0.80
N ARG A 152 24.12 10.92 0.11
CA ARG A 152 25.25 11.10 -0.79
C ARG A 152 25.05 10.29 -2.05
N VAL A 153 25.36 10.89 -3.20
CA VAL A 153 25.35 10.22 -4.50
C VAL A 153 26.64 10.50 -5.25
N VAL A 154 27.17 9.46 -5.89
CA VAL A 154 28.33 9.53 -6.77
C VAL A 154 27.88 9.21 -8.19
N PHE A 155 28.21 10.11 -9.11
CA PHE A 155 28.03 9.95 -10.54
C PHE A 155 29.40 9.82 -11.22
N LYS A 156 29.42 9.18 -12.39
CA LYS A 156 30.60 9.08 -13.24
C LYS A 156 30.28 9.60 -14.62
N ASN A 157 31.13 10.48 -15.13
CA ASN A 157 31.10 10.85 -16.54
C ASN A 157 31.75 9.73 -17.38
N ASN A 158 31.00 9.19 -18.33
CA ASN A 158 31.37 8.06 -19.18
C ASN A 158 32.43 8.41 -20.24
N VAL A 159 32.61 9.69 -20.55
CA VAL A 159 33.60 10.16 -21.52
C VAL A 159 34.91 10.55 -20.83
N THR A 160 34.84 11.33 -19.74
CA THR A 160 36.04 11.82 -19.05
C THR A 160 36.53 10.87 -17.96
N GLY A 161 35.67 10.00 -17.44
CA GLY A 161 35.94 9.16 -16.28
C GLY A 161 35.86 9.89 -14.94
N GLU A 162 35.55 11.19 -14.93
CA GLU A 162 35.47 12.01 -13.73
C GLU A 162 34.32 11.57 -12.82
N LEU A 163 34.59 11.52 -11.51
CA LEU A 163 33.58 11.27 -10.49
C LEU A 163 33.05 12.59 -9.95
N MET A 164 31.74 12.74 -9.99
CA MET A 164 31.02 13.88 -9.43
C MET A 164 30.24 13.42 -8.22
N GLU A 165 30.30 14.20 -7.15
CA GLU A 165 29.65 13.86 -5.89
C GLU A 165 28.67 14.96 -5.49
N TYR A 166 27.51 14.53 -4.99
CA TYR A 166 26.57 15.40 -4.30
C TYR A 166 26.37 14.89 -2.88
N ASP A 167 26.58 15.78 -1.91
CA ASP A 167 26.39 15.53 -0.48
C ASP A 167 25.27 16.43 0.06
N ALA A 168 24.23 15.79 0.59
CA ALA A 168 23.01 16.36 1.16
C ALA A 168 23.24 17.13 2.46
N ASN A 169 24.40 17.00 3.11
CA ASN A 169 24.72 17.63 4.40
C ASN A 169 24.51 19.16 4.45
N LYS A 170 24.36 19.83 3.30
CA LYS A 170 24.09 21.27 3.18
C LYS A 170 22.65 21.63 2.78
N GLU A 171 21.86 20.69 2.25
CA GLU A 171 20.56 20.98 1.61
C GLU A 171 19.42 20.01 1.99
N GLY A 172 19.70 18.95 2.74
CA GLY A 172 18.74 17.89 3.08
C GLY A 172 18.74 16.73 2.08
N PRO A 173 18.07 15.61 2.42
CA PRO A 173 18.06 14.39 1.61
C PRO A 173 17.48 14.64 0.21
N PHE A 174 17.83 13.76 -0.74
CA PHE A 174 17.39 13.87 -2.12
C PHE A 174 16.64 12.63 -2.61
N GLY A 175 15.89 12.80 -3.69
CA GLY A 175 15.21 11.71 -4.39
C GLY A 175 15.96 11.27 -5.63
N VAL A 176 15.81 9.99 -5.99
CA VAL A 176 16.29 9.42 -7.25
C VAL A 176 15.13 8.71 -7.93
N PHE A 177 14.76 9.17 -9.13
CA PHE A 177 13.73 8.54 -9.96
C PHE A 177 14.36 7.83 -11.14
N VAL A 178 14.06 6.54 -11.30
CA VAL A 178 14.67 5.71 -12.35
C VAL A 178 13.70 5.52 -13.51
N PHE A 179 14.00 6.13 -14.66
CA PHE A 179 13.22 6.00 -15.90
C PHE A 179 14.07 5.41 -17.03
N ALA A 180 14.64 4.23 -16.77
CA ALA A 180 15.40 3.44 -17.75
C ALA A 180 14.52 2.49 -18.60
N GLY A 181 13.21 2.70 -18.58
CA GLY A 181 12.22 1.84 -19.22
C GLY A 181 11.77 0.66 -18.35
N TYR A 182 10.90 -0.17 -18.91
CA TYR A 182 10.33 -1.35 -18.26
C TYR A 182 10.79 -2.62 -18.98
N VAL A 183 10.76 -3.73 -18.26
CA VAL A 183 11.03 -5.08 -18.78
C VAL A 183 9.78 -5.92 -18.54
N PRO A 184 9.06 -6.33 -19.59
CA PRO A 184 7.91 -7.22 -19.43
C PRO A 184 8.36 -8.60 -18.91
N ASN A 185 7.51 -9.22 -18.09
CA ASN A 185 7.82 -10.50 -17.46
C ASN A 185 7.55 -11.69 -18.41
N THR A 186 8.15 -11.66 -19.60
CA THR A 186 7.84 -12.57 -20.72
C THR A 186 8.96 -13.55 -21.07
N LYS A 187 10.17 -13.40 -20.49
CA LYS A 187 11.34 -14.22 -20.84
C LYS A 187 11.15 -15.72 -20.65
N TRP A 188 10.29 -16.11 -19.73
CA TRP A 188 9.99 -17.51 -19.39
C TRP A 188 8.84 -18.07 -20.23
N LEU A 189 8.11 -17.24 -20.98
CA LEU A 189 6.98 -17.68 -21.77
C LEU A 189 7.41 -18.57 -22.94
N PRO A 190 6.56 -19.52 -23.35
CA PRO A 190 6.77 -20.29 -24.57
C PRO A 190 6.96 -19.39 -25.78
N LYS A 191 7.87 -19.77 -26.69
CA LYS A 191 8.19 -19.01 -27.92
C LYS A 191 7.02 -18.93 -28.92
N THR A 192 5.96 -19.70 -28.70
CA THR A 192 4.74 -19.70 -29.51
C THR A 192 3.87 -18.45 -29.27
N ILE A 193 4.08 -17.75 -28.16
CA ILE A 193 3.46 -16.44 -27.90
C ILE A 193 4.23 -15.36 -28.67
N GLU A 194 3.53 -14.65 -29.54
CA GLU A 194 4.10 -13.54 -30.31
C GLU A 194 4.42 -12.35 -29.40
N LEU A 195 5.68 -11.89 -29.48
CA LEU A 195 6.18 -10.73 -28.76
C LEU A 195 6.65 -9.66 -29.75
N ASP A 196 6.52 -8.38 -29.37
CA ASP A 196 7.15 -7.28 -30.10
C ASP A 196 8.69 -7.31 -29.93
N PRO A 197 9.46 -6.51 -30.68
CA PRO A 197 10.92 -6.45 -30.54
C PRO A 197 11.41 -6.04 -29.13
N GLN A 198 10.55 -5.47 -28.30
CA GLN A 198 10.81 -5.03 -26.94
C GLN A 198 10.42 -6.10 -25.90
N GLY A 199 9.80 -7.20 -26.34
CA GLY A 199 9.43 -8.35 -25.53
C GLY A 199 8.02 -8.29 -24.92
N TYR A 200 7.17 -7.33 -25.31
CA TYR A 200 5.78 -7.24 -24.86
C TYR A 200 4.88 -8.17 -25.67
N ILE A 201 3.84 -8.72 -25.03
CA ILE A 201 2.89 -9.61 -25.71
C ILE A 201 2.04 -8.80 -26.70
N VAL A 202 2.01 -9.27 -27.94
CA VAL A 202 1.14 -8.72 -28.99
C VAL A 202 -0.28 -9.23 -28.77
N THR A 203 -1.24 -8.30 -28.63
CA THR A 203 -2.66 -8.63 -28.51
C THR A 203 -3.52 -7.88 -29.50
N ASP A 204 -4.68 -8.46 -29.84
CA ASP A 204 -5.74 -7.75 -30.57
C ASP A 204 -6.61 -6.89 -29.62
N ARG A 205 -7.66 -6.25 -30.17
CA ARG A 205 -8.57 -5.40 -29.37
C ARG A 205 -9.38 -6.16 -28.32
N ASN A 206 -9.44 -7.48 -28.42
CA ASN A 206 -10.11 -8.38 -27.48
C ASN A 206 -9.10 -9.00 -26.50
N GLN A 207 -7.87 -8.48 -26.45
CA GLN A 207 -6.77 -8.99 -25.64
C GLN A 207 -6.34 -10.41 -25.98
N LYS A 208 -6.70 -10.91 -27.16
CA LYS A 208 -6.32 -12.23 -27.65
C LYS A 208 -4.87 -12.20 -28.17
N THR A 209 -4.09 -13.21 -27.82
CA THR A 209 -2.70 -13.38 -28.28
C THR A 209 -2.64 -14.09 -29.65
N SER A 210 -1.44 -14.52 -30.06
CA SER A 210 -1.24 -15.37 -31.24
C SER A 210 -1.84 -16.79 -31.10
N LEU A 211 -2.19 -17.23 -29.89
CA LEU A 211 -2.74 -18.55 -29.63
C LEU A 211 -4.23 -18.48 -29.24
N ASP A 212 -5.01 -19.42 -29.77
CA ASP A 212 -6.43 -19.55 -29.46
C ASP A 212 -6.64 -19.98 -27.99
N GLY A 213 -7.54 -19.29 -27.29
CA GLY A 213 -7.76 -19.53 -25.86
C GLY A 213 -6.66 -18.98 -24.94
N VAL A 214 -5.72 -18.18 -25.46
CA VAL A 214 -4.71 -17.48 -24.66
C VAL A 214 -4.86 -15.98 -24.86
N TYR A 215 -5.02 -15.27 -23.75
CA TYR A 215 -5.21 -13.82 -23.67
C TYR A 215 -4.11 -13.21 -22.81
N ALA A 216 -3.91 -11.90 -22.90
CA ALA A 216 -2.97 -11.19 -22.03
C ALA A 216 -3.54 -9.85 -21.57
N ALA A 217 -3.21 -9.42 -20.35
CA ALA A 217 -3.76 -8.19 -19.78
C ALA A 217 -2.72 -7.42 -18.95
N GLY A 218 -2.88 -6.10 -18.88
CA GLY A 218 -2.00 -5.26 -18.07
C GLY A 218 -0.65 -5.00 -18.74
N ASP A 219 0.33 -4.59 -17.95
CA ASP A 219 1.57 -3.99 -18.47
C ASP A 219 2.48 -4.93 -19.26
N VAL A 220 2.14 -6.22 -19.32
CA VAL A 220 2.81 -7.21 -20.17
C VAL A 220 2.46 -7.03 -21.66
N CYS A 221 1.35 -6.37 -21.97
CA CYS A 221 0.89 -6.14 -23.35
C CYS A 221 1.51 -4.89 -23.97
N VAL A 222 1.58 -4.86 -25.31
CA VAL A 222 1.99 -3.67 -26.08
C VAL A 222 1.01 -2.52 -25.84
N LYS A 223 1.48 -1.45 -25.17
CA LYS A 223 0.66 -0.25 -24.93
C LYS A 223 1.50 1.00 -24.67
N ASN A 224 0.83 2.14 -24.81
CA ASN A 224 1.42 3.45 -24.53
C ASN A 224 1.32 3.83 -23.04
N LEU A 225 0.13 3.69 -22.44
CA LEU A 225 -0.13 4.08 -21.05
C LEU A 225 -0.12 2.85 -20.13
N ARG A 226 0.69 2.90 -19.07
CA ARG A 226 0.82 1.84 -18.06
C ARG A 226 0.32 2.36 -16.72
N GLN A 227 -0.94 2.08 -16.43
CA GLN A 227 -1.65 2.55 -15.24
C GLN A 227 -2.61 1.47 -14.74
N VAL A 228 -2.99 1.55 -13.46
CA VAL A 228 -3.96 0.62 -12.85
C VAL A 228 -5.25 0.58 -13.65
N VAL A 229 -5.80 1.73 -14.04
CA VAL A 229 -7.07 1.82 -14.79
C VAL A 229 -6.99 1.11 -16.16
N THR A 230 -5.87 1.25 -16.87
CA THR A 230 -5.67 0.57 -18.16
C THR A 230 -5.50 -0.94 -17.98
N ALA A 231 -4.82 -1.37 -16.91
CA ALA A 231 -4.67 -2.80 -16.63
C ALA A 231 -5.99 -3.46 -16.24
N VAL A 232 -6.83 -2.76 -15.46
CA VAL A 232 -8.18 -3.21 -15.11
C VAL A 232 -9.05 -3.34 -16.37
N ALA A 233 -9.01 -2.35 -17.27
CA ALA A 233 -9.76 -2.38 -18.52
C ALA A 233 -9.35 -3.58 -19.40
N ASP A 234 -8.04 -3.82 -19.56
CA ASP A 234 -7.56 -4.98 -20.32
C ASP A 234 -7.98 -6.30 -19.67
N GLY A 235 -7.91 -6.39 -18.34
CA GLY A 235 -8.35 -7.59 -17.60
C GLY A 235 -9.84 -7.90 -17.84
N ALA A 236 -10.70 -6.88 -17.83
CA ALA A 236 -12.12 -7.04 -18.12
C ALA A 236 -12.36 -7.52 -19.57
N ILE A 237 -11.68 -6.92 -20.55
CA ILE A 237 -11.80 -7.32 -21.96
C ILE A 237 -11.30 -8.75 -22.17
N ALA A 238 -10.16 -9.12 -21.57
CA ALA A 238 -9.59 -10.46 -21.64
C ALA A 238 -10.53 -11.50 -21.03
N ALA A 239 -11.10 -11.22 -19.84
CA ALA A 239 -12.02 -12.12 -19.16
C ALA A 239 -13.30 -12.38 -19.99
N THR A 240 -13.95 -11.33 -20.51
CA THR A 240 -15.15 -11.48 -21.36
C THR A 240 -14.84 -12.23 -22.66
N SER A 241 -13.65 -12.00 -23.23
CA SER A 241 -13.26 -12.68 -24.47
C SER A 241 -12.93 -14.15 -24.22
N ALA A 242 -12.31 -14.47 -23.07
CA ALA A 242 -12.02 -15.82 -22.63
C ALA A 242 -13.28 -16.61 -22.30
N GLU A 243 -14.28 -15.99 -21.64
CA GLU A 243 -15.58 -16.61 -21.33
C GLU A 243 -16.21 -17.23 -22.58
N LYS A 244 -16.26 -16.47 -23.68
CA LYS A 244 -16.81 -16.95 -24.95
C LYS A 244 -16.05 -18.18 -25.48
N HIS A 245 -14.71 -18.16 -25.42
CA HIS A 245 -13.90 -19.30 -25.85
C HIS A 245 -14.13 -20.53 -24.95
N VAL A 246 -14.21 -20.34 -23.64
CA VAL A 246 -14.47 -21.42 -22.68
C VAL A 246 -15.82 -22.07 -22.94
N ALA A 247 -16.87 -21.28 -23.21
CA ALA A 247 -18.19 -21.81 -23.57
C ALA A 247 -18.15 -22.69 -24.83
N ASP A 248 -17.42 -22.27 -25.87
CA ASP A 248 -17.22 -23.07 -27.09
C ASP A 248 -16.45 -24.38 -26.78
N MET A 249 -15.46 -24.34 -25.87
CA MET A 249 -14.70 -25.52 -25.47
C MET A 249 -15.50 -26.53 -24.66
N HIS A 250 -16.42 -26.07 -23.79
CA HIS A 250 -17.36 -26.96 -23.09
C HIS A 250 -18.18 -27.79 -24.08
N VAL A 251 -18.71 -27.16 -25.13
CA VAL A 251 -19.48 -27.85 -26.18
C VAL A 251 -18.59 -28.78 -27.01
N LYS A 252 -17.40 -28.30 -27.42
CA LYS A 252 -16.49 -29.06 -28.28
C LYS A 252 -15.96 -30.32 -27.60
N LEU A 253 -15.65 -30.25 -26.31
CA LEU A 253 -15.02 -31.33 -25.55
C LEU A 253 -16.00 -32.15 -24.72
N ASP A 254 -17.30 -31.86 -24.81
CA ASP A 254 -18.36 -32.51 -24.00
C ASP A 254 -18.09 -32.42 -22.49
N ILE A 255 -17.56 -31.27 -22.05
CA ILE A 255 -17.27 -30.98 -20.64
C ILE A 255 -18.51 -30.32 -20.04
N PRO A 256 -19.09 -30.87 -18.95
CA PRO A 256 -20.23 -30.24 -18.29
C PRO A 256 -19.84 -28.87 -17.69
N GLU A 257 -20.81 -27.97 -17.53
CA GLU A 257 -20.57 -26.72 -16.80
C GLU A 257 -20.07 -27.02 -15.38
N PHE A 258 -19.08 -26.25 -14.94
CA PHE A 258 -18.57 -26.36 -13.58
C PHE A 258 -19.55 -25.70 -12.61
N GLU A 259 -20.01 -26.44 -11.60
CA GLU A 259 -20.78 -25.85 -10.50
C GLU A 259 -19.84 -25.04 -9.59
N VAL A 260 -19.83 -23.72 -9.77
CA VAL A 260 -19.16 -22.82 -8.82
C VAL A 260 -20.02 -22.67 -7.58
N LYS A 261 -19.54 -23.17 -6.44
CA LYS A 261 -20.16 -22.91 -5.14
C LYS A 261 -19.87 -21.48 -4.69
N ILE A 262 -20.63 -20.53 -5.23
CA ILE A 262 -20.59 -19.15 -4.74
C ILE A 262 -21.21 -19.16 -3.33
N PRO A 263 -20.49 -18.74 -2.28
CA PRO A 263 -21.10 -18.60 -0.96
C PRO A 263 -22.29 -17.66 -1.07
N VAL A 264 -23.49 -18.14 -0.72
CA VAL A 264 -24.74 -17.38 -0.80
C VAL A 264 -24.62 -16.16 0.11
N GLN A 265 -24.38 -14.99 -0.47
CA GLN A 265 -24.69 -13.73 0.20
C GLN A 265 -26.20 -13.52 0.12
N GLU A 266 -26.86 -13.41 1.27
CA GLU A 266 -28.27 -12.99 1.33
C GLU A 266 -28.41 -11.64 0.62
N LYS A 267 -29.20 -11.60 -0.46
CA LYS A 267 -29.48 -10.38 -1.21
C LYS A 267 -30.27 -9.39 -0.34
N GLU A 268 -29.65 -8.31 0.10
CA GLU A 268 -30.39 -7.08 0.36
C GLU A 268 -30.81 -6.43 -0.98
N PRO A 269 -31.93 -5.67 -1.03
CA PRO A 269 -32.52 -5.20 -2.27
C PRO A 269 -31.64 -4.15 -2.97
N ASP A 270 -31.61 -4.20 -4.30
CA ASP A 270 -30.85 -3.34 -5.21
C ASP A 270 -30.88 -1.85 -4.81
N LYS A 271 -29.69 -1.25 -4.62
CA LYS A 271 -29.49 0.21 -4.67
C LYS A 271 -28.76 0.60 -5.96
N PRO A 272 -29.17 1.69 -6.61
CA PRO A 272 -28.63 2.09 -7.91
C PRO A 272 -27.19 2.63 -7.81
N ALA A 273 -26.54 2.62 -8.98
CA ALA A 273 -25.12 2.87 -9.22
C ALA A 273 -24.52 4.07 -8.48
N VAL A 274 -23.26 3.83 -8.07
CA VAL A 274 -22.30 4.69 -7.37
C VAL A 274 -22.34 6.15 -7.86
N GLN A 275 -22.74 7.05 -6.96
CA GLN A 275 -22.32 8.44 -6.97
C GLN A 275 -21.41 8.67 -5.76
N GLU A 276 -20.29 9.34 -6.01
CA GLU A 276 -19.39 9.91 -5.01
C GLU A 276 -20.18 10.52 -3.86
N LYS A 277 -20.01 10.00 -2.64
CA LYS A 277 -20.52 10.69 -1.45
C LYS A 277 -19.59 10.59 -0.25
N ALA A 278 -19.16 11.78 0.12
CA ALA A 278 -18.93 12.29 1.47
C ALA A 278 -19.54 11.43 2.58
N TYR A 279 -18.71 11.15 3.59
CA TYR A 279 -19.12 10.61 4.87
C TYR A 279 -20.11 11.58 5.54
N GLY A 280 -21.35 11.10 5.78
CA GLY A 280 -22.38 11.87 6.48
C GLY A 280 -23.81 11.51 6.06
N ASN A 281 -24.42 10.59 6.84
CA ASN A 281 -25.86 10.31 7.00
C ASN A 281 -26.66 9.82 5.78
N ASP A 282 -26.67 8.49 5.59
CA ASP A 282 -27.90 7.63 5.54
C ASP A 282 -27.59 6.13 5.28
N HIS A 283 -26.31 5.76 5.24
CA HIS A 283 -25.83 4.39 5.23
C HIS A 283 -24.90 4.19 6.44
N GLY A 284 -25.14 3.17 7.25
CA GLY A 284 -24.37 2.89 8.47
C GLY A 284 -22.86 2.71 8.21
N PHE A 285 -22.05 2.81 9.26
CA PHE A 285 -20.60 2.62 9.24
C PHE A 285 -20.19 1.18 8.89
N PHE A 286 -21.08 0.20 9.08
CA PHE A 286 -20.79 -1.21 8.87
C PHE A 286 -21.86 -1.89 8.02
N ASP A 287 -21.41 -2.55 6.95
CA ASP A 287 -22.26 -3.46 6.17
C ASP A 287 -22.50 -4.80 6.91
N ALA A 288 -23.38 -5.64 6.36
CA ALA A 288 -23.76 -6.92 6.95
C ALA A 288 -22.58 -7.89 7.10
N GLN A 289 -21.62 -7.88 6.17
CA GLN A 289 -20.45 -8.75 6.20
C GLN A 289 -19.46 -8.32 7.29
N MET A 290 -19.21 -7.02 7.41
CA MET A 290 -18.42 -6.45 8.49
C MET A 290 -19.08 -6.76 9.83
N ARG A 291 -20.40 -6.56 9.97
CA ARG A 291 -21.15 -6.92 11.19
C ARG A 291 -20.98 -8.38 11.57
N ALA A 292 -21.04 -9.30 10.61
CA ALA A 292 -20.81 -10.72 10.86
C ALA A 292 -19.38 -11.03 11.32
N SER A 293 -18.37 -10.45 10.66
CA SER A 293 -16.96 -10.59 11.03
C SER A 293 -16.66 -10.03 12.43
N LEU A 294 -17.17 -8.83 12.71
CA LEU A 294 -17.08 -8.17 14.01
C LEU A 294 -17.78 -8.99 15.10
N GLY A 295 -18.98 -9.52 14.82
CA GLY A 295 -19.71 -10.40 15.72
C GLY A 295 -18.92 -11.64 16.11
N ALA A 296 -18.21 -12.27 15.17
CA ALA A 296 -17.35 -13.42 15.44
C ALA A 296 -16.18 -13.05 16.38
N VAL A 297 -15.61 -11.85 16.25
CA VAL A 297 -14.55 -11.37 17.16
C VAL A 297 -15.13 -11.05 18.54
N PHE A 298 -16.26 -10.34 18.62
CA PHE A 298 -16.93 -10.01 19.88
C PHE A 298 -17.40 -11.25 20.65
N ALA A 299 -17.78 -12.32 19.94
CA ALA A 299 -18.11 -13.59 20.57
C ALA A 299 -16.94 -14.15 21.41
N ARG A 300 -15.70 -13.90 20.99
CA ARG A 300 -14.46 -14.35 21.67
C ARG A 300 -14.03 -13.46 22.84
N PHE A 301 -14.77 -12.39 23.15
CA PHE A 301 -14.48 -11.57 24.33
C PHE A 301 -14.84 -12.34 25.59
N GLU A 302 -13.94 -12.39 26.56
CA GLU A 302 -14.13 -13.07 27.84
C GLU A 302 -14.67 -12.10 28.89
N ASN A 303 -14.36 -10.81 28.76
CA ASN A 303 -14.76 -9.74 29.65
C ASN A 303 -15.43 -8.60 28.87
N PRO A 304 -16.28 -7.77 29.52
CA PRO A 304 -16.74 -6.53 28.92
C PRO A 304 -15.61 -5.52 28.71
N VAL A 305 -15.80 -4.58 27.79
CA VAL A 305 -14.89 -3.44 27.56
C VAL A 305 -15.69 -2.14 27.60
N LEU A 306 -15.11 -1.12 28.24
CA LEU A 306 -15.70 0.21 28.32
C LEU A 306 -14.95 1.14 27.37
N ILE A 307 -15.68 1.86 26.54
CA ILE A 307 -15.16 2.92 25.70
C ILE A 307 -15.56 4.26 26.33
N LYS A 308 -14.61 5.14 26.60
CA LYS A 308 -14.89 6.53 26.97
C LYS A 308 -14.71 7.41 25.74
N ALA A 309 -15.77 8.08 25.32
CA ALA A 309 -15.75 9.00 24.21
C ALA A 309 -15.63 10.43 24.73
N TRP A 310 -14.49 11.06 24.49
CA TRP A 310 -14.26 12.47 24.77
C TRP A 310 -14.74 13.27 23.57
N LEU A 311 -15.89 13.93 23.71
CA LEU A 311 -16.58 14.60 22.60
C LEU A 311 -16.65 16.10 22.83
N ASP A 312 -16.45 16.86 21.76
CA ASP A 312 -16.60 18.30 21.65
C ASP A 312 -17.79 18.69 20.74
N GLY A 313 -17.83 19.95 20.29
CA GLY A 313 -18.85 20.46 19.38
C GLY A 313 -18.55 20.25 17.89
N SER A 314 -17.49 19.54 17.52
CA SER A 314 -17.06 19.36 16.13
C SER A 314 -17.94 18.35 15.37
N PRO A 315 -17.99 18.40 14.03
CA PRO A 315 -18.63 17.36 13.22
C PRO A 315 -18.08 15.95 13.49
N LEU A 316 -16.76 15.85 13.71
CA LEU A 316 -16.08 14.59 14.02
C LEU A 316 -16.61 13.93 15.30
N SER A 317 -16.97 14.71 16.32
CA SER A 317 -17.65 14.20 17.52
C SER A 317 -18.99 13.55 17.20
N GLY A 318 -19.73 14.09 16.24
CA GLY A 318 -20.98 13.51 15.74
C GLY A 318 -20.74 12.16 15.05
N GLU A 319 -19.71 12.07 14.22
CA GLU A 319 -19.34 10.84 13.52
C GLU A 319 -18.85 9.75 14.49
N ILE A 320 -17.98 10.09 15.45
CA ILE A 320 -17.52 9.18 16.51
C ILE A 320 -18.71 8.64 17.30
N LYS A 321 -19.65 9.51 17.69
CA LYS A 321 -20.86 9.09 18.40
C LYS A 321 -21.70 8.13 17.56
N GLY A 322 -21.88 8.41 16.27
CA GLY A 322 -22.58 7.53 15.34
C GLY A 322 -21.92 6.16 15.24
N PHE A 323 -20.60 6.14 15.01
CA PHE A 323 -19.78 4.93 14.92
C PHE A 323 -19.88 4.08 16.20
N LEU A 324 -19.72 4.69 17.37
CA LEU A 324 -19.77 3.98 18.65
C LEU A 324 -21.17 3.42 18.95
N ASN A 325 -22.24 4.15 18.61
CA ASN A 325 -23.60 3.64 18.73
C ASN A 325 -23.83 2.41 17.85
N GLU A 326 -23.24 2.39 16.66
CA GLU A 326 -23.33 1.24 15.78
C GLU A 326 -22.53 0.05 16.31
N VAL A 327 -21.32 0.26 16.85
CA VAL A 327 -20.51 -0.79 17.49
C VAL A 327 -21.25 -1.44 18.66
N VAL A 328 -21.81 -0.65 19.59
CA VAL A 328 -22.54 -1.21 20.75
C VAL A 328 -23.86 -1.85 20.37
N SER A 329 -24.42 -1.55 19.19
CA SER A 329 -25.60 -2.25 18.67
C SER A 329 -25.31 -3.71 18.28
N MET A 330 -24.02 -4.06 18.06
CA MET A 330 -23.62 -5.40 17.62
C MET A 330 -23.33 -6.36 18.77
N THR A 331 -23.07 -5.86 19.98
CA THR A 331 -22.66 -6.68 21.12
C THR A 331 -22.92 -5.98 22.46
N GLU A 332 -23.43 -6.73 23.44
CA GLU A 332 -23.60 -6.25 24.81
C GLU A 332 -22.29 -6.15 25.60
N LYS A 333 -21.20 -6.74 25.07
CA LYS A 333 -19.88 -6.78 25.72
C LYS A 333 -19.09 -5.48 25.53
N VAL A 334 -19.49 -4.62 24.61
CA VAL A 334 -18.89 -3.29 24.41
C VAL A 334 -19.90 -2.26 24.88
N LYS A 335 -19.48 -1.36 25.76
CA LYS A 335 -20.29 -0.22 26.19
C LYS A 335 -19.49 1.05 25.95
N TRP A 336 -20.17 2.14 25.61
CA TRP A 336 -19.52 3.44 25.56
C TRP A 336 -20.24 4.45 26.46
N ILE A 337 -19.47 5.35 27.08
CA ILE A 337 -19.95 6.48 27.85
C ILE A 337 -19.29 7.76 27.35
N LYS A 338 -19.94 8.90 27.54
CA LYS A 338 -19.29 10.20 27.33
C LYS A 338 -18.29 10.44 28.46
N GLY A 339 -17.09 10.88 28.13
CA GLY A 339 -16.09 11.31 29.12
C GLY A 339 -16.57 12.56 29.88
N GLU A 340 -16.35 12.56 31.19
CA GLU A 340 -16.66 13.66 32.10
C GLU A 340 -15.41 13.97 32.95
N GLY A 341 -15.16 15.25 33.24
CA GLY A 341 -13.99 15.69 34.01
C GLY A 341 -12.87 16.26 33.13
N GLU A 342 -11.62 16.05 33.54
CA GLU A 342 -10.43 16.52 32.82
C GLU A 342 -10.24 15.71 31.54
N SER A 343 -10.31 16.40 30.40
CA SER A 343 -10.19 15.79 29.08
C SER A 343 -8.73 15.46 28.73
N PRO A 344 -8.49 14.46 27.86
CA PRO A 344 -7.18 14.25 27.27
C PRO A 344 -6.73 15.47 26.46
N GLU A 345 -5.42 15.52 26.16
CA GLU A 345 -4.79 16.62 25.41
C GLU A 345 -5.49 16.88 24.06
N TYR A 346 -5.95 15.80 23.40
CA TYR A 346 -6.63 15.88 22.11
C TYR A 346 -8.06 15.34 22.20
N VAL A 347 -8.98 16.17 21.69
CA VAL A 347 -10.43 15.92 21.63
C VAL A 347 -10.89 16.30 20.20
N PRO A 348 -11.79 15.54 19.56
CA PRO A 348 -12.46 14.36 20.10
C PRO A 348 -11.64 13.07 20.02
N SER A 349 -11.87 12.17 20.97
CA SER A 349 -11.13 10.91 21.08
C SER A 349 -11.95 9.77 21.67
N ILE A 350 -11.54 8.55 21.30
CA ILE A 350 -12.08 7.28 21.78
C ILE A 350 -11.01 6.63 22.65
N GLU A 351 -11.25 6.56 23.95
CA GLU A 351 -10.38 5.89 24.90
C GLU A 351 -10.92 4.49 25.19
N VAL A 352 -10.05 3.47 25.09
CA VAL A 352 -10.40 2.09 25.46
C VAL A 352 -10.02 1.85 26.92
N CYS A 353 -10.98 1.42 27.73
CA CYS A 353 -10.81 1.10 29.14
C CYS A 353 -11.19 -0.36 29.42
N LYS A 354 -10.67 -0.90 30.51
CA LYS A 354 -11.19 -2.14 31.10
C LYS A 354 -12.63 -1.94 31.58
N ALA A 355 -13.34 -3.04 31.87
CA ALA A 355 -14.74 -2.99 32.31
C ALA A 355 -14.98 -2.10 33.56
N ASP A 356 -14.00 -1.99 34.44
CA ASP A 356 -14.03 -1.16 35.65
C ASP A 356 -13.73 0.32 35.40
N GLY A 357 -13.45 0.69 34.15
CA GLY A 357 -13.11 2.05 33.73
C GLY A 357 -11.62 2.41 33.87
N THR A 358 -10.77 1.45 34.21
CA THR A 358 -9.31 1.63 34.25
C THR A 358 -8.79 1.87 32.82
N PRO A 359 -8.06 2.98 32.58
CA PRO A 359 -7.46 3.27 31.27
C PRO A 359 -6.49 2.18 30.83
N THR A 360 -6.48 1.87 29.52
CA THR A 360 -5.52 0.91 28.94
C THR A 360 -4.36 1.61 28.24
N GLY A 361 -4.37 2.95 28.21
CA GLY A 361 -3.41 3.75 27.43
C GLY A 361 -3.71 3.78 25.93
N ILE A 362 -4.80 3.15 25.46
CA ILE A 362 -5.17 3.10 24.04
C ILE A 362 -6.18 4.21 23.71
N HIS A 363 -5.81 5.09 22.77
CA HIS A 363 -6.70 6.13 22.25
C HIS A 363 -6.79 6.11 20.72
N PHE A 364 -7.94 6.52 20.19
CA PHE A 364 -8.15 6.83 18.78
C PHE A 364 -8.66 8.27 18.64
N HIS A 365 -7.92 9.09 17.90
CA HIS A 365 -8.22 10.47 17.55
C HIS A 365 -8.68 10.51 16.10
N GLY A 366 -9.95 10.18 15.90
CA GLY A 366 -10.59 9.98 14.59
C GLY A 366 -11.59 8.81 14.61
N VAL A 367 -12.41 8.68 13.58
CA VAL A 367 -13.28 7.50 13.40
C VAL A 367 -12.41 6.35 12.88
N PRO A 368 -12.34 5.19 13.58
CA PRO A 368 -11.57 4.02 13.13
C PRO A 368 -12.22 3.32 11.91
N GLY A 369 -12.24 4.00 10.78
CA GLY A 369 -12.74 3.51 9.50
C GLY A 369 -11.64 2.99 8.58
N GLY A 370 -12.00 2.71 7.32
CA GLY A 370 -11.03 2.25 6.31
C GLY A 370 -10.30 0.98 6.76
N HIS A 371 -8.96 1.00 6.70
CA HIS A 371 -8.15 -0.15 7.17
C HIS A 371 -7.97 -0.20 8.70
N GLU A 372 -8.25 0.90 9.42
CA GLU A 372 -8.05 1.00 10.88
C GLU A 372 -9.21 0.40 11.69
N ILE A 373 -10.29 -0.02 11.03
CA ILE A 373 -11.36 -0.76 11.73
C ILE A 373 -10.82 -2.05 12.36
N ASN A 374 -9.93 -2.75 11.65
CA ASN A 374 -9.29 -3.97 12.16
C ASN A 374 -8.46 -3.66 13.41
N SER A 375 -7.73 -2.54 13.41
CA SER A 375 -6.93 -2.10 14.56
C SER A 375 -7.79 -1.84 15.78
N PHE A 376 -8.90 -1.12 15.60
CA PHE A 376 -9.86 -0.85 16.68
C PHE A 376 -10.43 -2.14 17.28
N VAL A 377 -10.85 -3.07 16.43
CA VAL A 377 -11.45 -4.33 16.87
C VAL A 377 -10.44 -5.22 17.58
N ILE A 378 -9.21 -5.28 17.09
CA ILE A 378 -8.12 -6.01 17.72
C ILE A 378 -7.69 -5.35 19.04
N ALA A 379 -7.73 -4.03 19.16
CA ALA A 379 -7.51 -3.34 20.42
C ALA A 379 -8.55 -3.77 21.47
N LEU A 380 -9.83 -3.77 21.12
CA LEU A 380 -10.89 -4.27 22.00
C LEU A 380 -10.68 -5.75 22.34
N TYR A 381 -10.34 -6.59 21.36
CA TYR A 381 -10.07 -8.02 21.58
C TYR A 381 -8.88 -8.27 22.52
N ASN A 382 -7.83 -7.44 22.43
CA ASN A 382 -6.65 -7.54 23.31
C ASN A 382 -6.95 -7.12 24.75
N VAL A 383 -7.92 -6.23 24.96
CA VAL A 383 -8.36 -5.81 26.30
C VAL A 383 -9.41 -6.77 26.88
N ALA A 384 -10.31 -7.27 26.04
CA ALA A 384 -11.53 -7.96 26.45
C ALA A 384 -11.50 -9.48 26.28
N GLY A 385 -10.73 -9.99 25.32
CA GLY A 385 -10.56 -11.41 25.04
C GLY A 385 -9.27 -11.98 25.66
N PRO A 386 -8.89 -13.21 25.31
CA PRO A 386 -7.60 -13.79 25.72
C PRO A 386 -6.41 -13.06 25.07
N GLY A 387 -6.68 -12.16 24.11
CA GLY A 387 -5.71 -11.43 23.33
C GLY A 387 -4.93 -12.31 22.36
N GLN A 388 -4.11 -11.67 21.54
CA GLN A 388 -3.13 -12.37 20.70
C GLN A 388 -1.94 -12.84 21.54
N ALA A 389 -1.46 -14.06 21.27
CA ALA A 389 -0.25 -14.59 21.90
C ALA A 389 0.98 -13.78 21.48
N VAL A 390 1.91 -13.57 22.41
CA VAL A 390 3.18 -12.87 22.20
C VAL A 390 4.30 -13.78 22.68
N ASP A 391 5.40 -13.83 21.93
CA ASP A 391 6.58 -14.62 22.28
C ASP A 391 7.16 -14.17 23.64
N GLY A 392 7.71 -15.12 24.42
CA GLY A 392 8.23 -14.85 25.76
C GLY A 392 9.35 -13.80 25.77
N ALA A 393 10.24 -13.82 24.79
CA ALA A 393 11.33 -12.84 24.71
C ALA A 393 10.81 -11.42 24.41
N VAL A 394 9.75 -11.31 23.60
CA VAL A 394 9.10 -10.02 23.31
C VAL A 394 8.37 -9.51 24.55
N LEU A 395 7.70 -10.40 25.28
CA LEU A 395 7.01 -10.05 26.52
C LEU A 395 7.96 -9.52 27.60
N ASP A 396 9.15 -10.10 27.72
CA ASP A 396 10.18 -9.63 28.66
C ASP A 396 10.67 -8.22 28.32
N LYS A 397 10.84 -7.91 27.03
CA LYS A 397 11.17 -6.54 26.55
C LYS A 397 10.04 -5.55 26.81
N ILE A 398 8.79 -5.94 26.57
CA ILE A 398 7.64 -5.10 26.91
C ILE A 398 7.64 -4.78 28.41
N ARG A 399 7.92 -5.78 29.26
CA ARG A 399 7.96 -5.61 30.72
C ARG A 399 9.16 -4.83 31.24
N SER A 400 10.26 -4.75 30.49
CA SER A 400 11.46 -4.00 30.91
C SER A 400 11.28 -2.49 30.81
N VAL A 401 10.29 -2.01 30.05
CA VAL A 401 9.93 -0.58 30.00
C VAL A 401 9.30 -0.16 31.34
N LYS A 402 10.03 0.66 32.11
CA LYS A 402 9.64 1.14 33.46
C LYS A 402 9.45 2.65 33.58
N SER A 403 9.53 3.38 32.46
CA SER A 403 9.34 4.83 32.39
C SER A 403 8.18 5.15 31.45
N PRO A 404 7.42 6.23 31.70
CA PRO A 404 6.32 6.64 30.82
C PRO A 404 6.77 6.85 29.37
N VAL A 405 6.08 6.19 28.44
CA VAL A 405 6.26 6.38 26.99
C VAL A 405 4.90 6.57 26.33
N ASN A 406 4.72 7.72 25.71
CA ASN A 406 3.60 8.05 24.86
C ASN A 406 3.96 7.82 23.39
N MET A 407 3.24 6.92 22.73
CA MET A 407 3.37 6.67 21.30
C MET A 407 2.22 7.35 20.54
N LYS A 408 2.51 8.42 19.81
CA LYS A 408 1.56 9.04 18.86
C LYS A 408 1.72 8.41 17.48
N LEU A 409 0.72 7.66 17.04
CA LEU A 409 0.71 6.92 15.78
C LEU A 409 -0.08 7.69 14.73
N LEU A 410 0.63 8.27 13.78
CA LEU A 410 0.04 9.01 12.69
C LEU A 410 -0.29 8.06 11.54
N VAL A 411 -1.57 8.06 11.15
CA VAL A 411 -2.12 7.17 10.14
C VAL A 411 -2.96 7.93 9.12
N SER A 412 -3.22 7.29 7.99
CA SER A 412 -4.28 7.70 7.06
C SER A 412 -5.22 6.52 6.88
N LEU A 413 -6.53 6.73 6.86
CA LEU A 413 -7.50 5.62 6.75
C LEU A 413 -7.37 4.82 5.43
N SER A 414 -6.69 5.37 4.41
CA SER A 414 -6.37 4.71 3.15
C SER A 414 -5.09 3.85 3.19
N CYS A 415 -4.28 3.97 4.24
CA CYS A 415 -3.00 3.29 4.42
C CYS A 415 -3.18 1.81 4.78
N THR A 416 -2.69 0.90 3.93
CA THR A 416 -2.76 -0.56 4.19
C THR A 416 -1.70 -1.07 5.17
N ASN A 417 -0.64 -0.30 5.41
CA ASN A 417 0.47 -0.69 6.30
C ASN A 417 0.29 -0.22 7.74
N CYS A 418 -0.53 0.80 7.95
CA CYS A 418 -0.75 1.44 9.24
C CYS A 418 -1.39 0.51 10.30
N PRO A 419 -2.35 -0.36 9.94
CA PRO A 419 -3.02 -1.18 10.94
C PRO A 419 -2.07 -2.07 11.74
N GLU A 420 -1.03 -2.63 11.11
CA GLU A 420 -0.11 -3.54 11.81
C GLU A 420 0.68 -2.81 12.89
N THR A 421 1.18 -1.60 12.60
CA THR A 421 1.89 -0.78 13.57
C THR A 421 0.97 -0.30 14.69
N VAL A 422 -0.28 0.06 14.37
CA VAL A 422 -1.30 0.45 15.36
C VAL A 422 -1.62 -0.72 16.29
N MET A 423 -1.95 -1.89 15.74
CA MET A 423 -2.22 -3.10 16.51
C MET A 423 -1.03 -3.49 17.38
N ALA A 424 0.19 -3.46 16.84
CA ALA A 424 1.42 -3.77 17.58
C ALA A 424 1.61 -2.84 18.78
N SER A 425 1.47 -1.53 18.57
CA SER A 425 1.69 -0.51 19.59
C SER A 425 0.62 -0.53 20.67
N GLN A 426 -0.66 -0.69 20.28
CA GLN A 426 -1.78 -0.81 21.20
C GLN A 426 -1.75 -2.13 21.98
N LYS A 427 -1.25 -3.22 21.37
CA LYS A 427 -0.99 -4.47 22.09
C LYS A 427 0.01 -4.26 23.22
N ILE A 428 1.10 -3.54 22.98
CA ILE A 428 2.09 -3.21 24.01
C ILE A 428 1.45 -2.37 25.12
N ALA A 429 0.71 -1.31 24.77
CA ALA A 429 0.00 -0.46 25.74
C ALA A 429 -0.97 -1.27 26.62
N SER A 430 -1.69 -2.23 26.04
CA SER A 430 -2.59 -3.11 26.81
C SER A 430 -1.88 -4.00 27.86
N MET A 431 -0.57 -4.17 27.74
CA MET A 431 0.26 -5.06 28.57
C MET A 431 1.19 -4.32 29.54
N ASN A 432 1.40 -3.01 29.37
CA ASN A 432 2.32 -2.22 30.20
C ASN A 432 1.70 -0.86 30.55
N GLU A 433 1.50 -0.62 31.85
CA GLU A 433 0.90 0.61 32.38
C GLU A 433 1.71 1.90 32.13
N TYR A 434 3.00 1.77 31.83
CA TYR A 434 3.85 2.91 31.49
C TYR A 434 3.73 3.33 30.02
N VAL A 435 3.06 2.54 29.18
CA VAL A 435 3.03 2.75 27.73
C VAL A 435 1.62 3.15 27.29
N SER A 436 1.50 4.27 26.58
CA SER A 436 0.26 4.66 25.89
C SER A 436 0.46 4.64 24.38
N ALA A 437 -0.60 4.31 23.65
CA ALA A 437 -0.63 4.23 22.19
C ALA A 437 -1.86 4.97 21.64
N GLU A 438 -1.61 6.10 20.99
CA GLU A 438 -2.64 7.01 20.51
C GLU A 438 -2.62 7.08 18.98
N MET A 439 -3.67 6.60 18.32
CA MET A 439 -3.81 6.69 16.87
C MET A 439 -4.38 8.05 16.48
N PHE A 440 -3.77 8.75 15.53
CA PHE A 440 -4.25 10.00 14.96
C PHE A 440 -4.47 9.86 13.45
N ASP A 441 -5.69 10.12 12.99
CA ASP A 441 -5.92 10.30 11.55
C ASP A 441 -5.40 11.68 11.12
N ILE A 442 -4.34 11.69 10.31
CA ILE A 442 -3.69 12.93 9.86
C ILE A 442 -4.63 13.88 9.11
N ASN A 443 -5.75 13.38 8.56
CA ASN A 443 -6.75 14.23 7.91
C ASN A 443 -7.43 15.19 8.89
N HIS A 444 -7.49 14.83 10.18
CA HIS A 444 -8.06 15.67 11.24
C HIS A 444 -7.00 16.45 12.03
N PHE A 445 -5.72 16.08 11.88
CA PHE A 445 -4.58 16.71 12.57
C PHE A 445 -3.50 17.15 11.56
N PRO A 446 -3.82 18.03 10.58
CA PRO A 446 -2.88 18.42 9.54
C PRO A 446 -1.61 19.09 10.09
N ASP A 447 -1.72 19.82 11.21
CA ASP A 447 -0.60 20.49 11.86
C ASP A 447 0.49 19.53 12.34
N PHE A 448 0.16 18.25 12.59
CA PHE A 448 1.14 17.25 12.99
C PHE A 448 2.11 16.92 11.86
N LYS A 449 1.65 16.99 10.61
CA LYS A 449 2.50 16.78 9.43
C LYS A 449 3.63 17.81 9.41
N GLU A 450 3.30 19.07 9.69
CA GLU A 450 4.27 20.16 9.75
C GLU A 450 5.13 20.13 11.02
N LYS A 451 4.49 20.00 12.20
CA LYS A 451 5.17 19.99 13.51
C LYS A 451 6.26 18.91 13.57
N TYR A 452 5.92 17.69 13.16
CA TYR A 452 6.82 16.54 13.26
C TYR A 452 7.50 16.19 11.93
N LYS A 453 7.28 16.97 10.86
CA LYS A 453 7.85 16.72 9.52
C LYS A 453 7.55 15.30 9.03
N VAL A 454 6.28 14.92 9.10
CA VAL A 454 5.81 13.56 8.82
C VAL A 454 5.76 13.36 7.31
N MET A 455 6.61 12.48 6.80
CA MET A 455 6.77 12.27 5.35
C MET A 455 6.04 11.03 4.84
N SER A 456 5.74 10.08 5.70
CA SER A 456 4.98 8.87 5.37
C SER A 456 4.25 8.35 6.61
N VAL A 457 3.23 7.53 6.37
CA VAL A 457 2.51 6.80 7.42
C VAL A 457 2.64 5.28 7.17
N PRO A 458 2.68 4.44 8.23
CA PRO A 458 2.59 4.80 9.64
C PRO A 458 3.86 5.51 10.14
N CYS A 459 3.65 6.52 10.98
CA CYS A 459 4.71 7.21 11.70
C CYS A 459 4.38 7.16 13.18
N VAL A 460 5.29 6.62 13.99
CA VAL A 460 5.19 6.59 15.45
C VAL A 460 6.11 7.65 16.03
N ILE A 461 5.58 8.48 16.92
CA ILE A 461 6.32 9.52 17.63
C ILE A 461 6.37 9.10 19.10
N LEU A 462 7.57 8.88 19.63
CA LEU A 462 7.79 8.54 21.03
C LEU A 462 8.08 9.82 21.82
N ASN A 463 7.23 10.13 22.81
CA ASN A 463 7.35 11.28 23.73
C ASN A 463 7.63 12.64 23.04
N GLU A 464 7.08 12.86 21.83
CA GLU A 464 7.35 14.04 20.99
C GLU A 464 8.80 14.21 20.49
N GLU A 465 9.69 13.24 20.72
CA GLU A 465 11.13 13.36 20.46
C GLU A 465 11.58 12.48 19.29
N LYS A 466 11.29 11.18 19.34
CA LYS A 466 11.83 10.19 18.39
C LYS A 466 10.77 9.76 17.40
N LEU A 467 11.06 9.92 16.11
CA LEU A 467 10.21 9.44 15.02
C LEU A 467 10.65 8.05 14.55
N VAL A 468 9.66 7.19 14.33
CA VAL A 468 9.83 5.84 13.82
C VAL A 468 8.88 5.68 12.65
N PHE A 469 9.45 5.41 11.47
CA PHE A 469 8.67 5.31 10.23
C PHE A 469 8.48 3.86 9.77
N GLY A 470 7.42 3.67 9.01
CA GLY A 470 7.12 2.45 8.29
C GLY A 470 6.51 1.38 9.19
N LYS A 471 6.05 0.32 8.53
CA LYS A 471 5.40 -0.83 9.17
C LYS A 471 6.29 -1.43 10.27
N LYS A 472 5.72 -1.70 11.44
CA LYS A 472 6.38 -2.36 12.57
C LYS A 472 5.44 -3.40 13.16
N ASN A 473 5.96 -4.61 13.37
CA ASN A 473 5.27 -5.63 14.16
C ASN A 473 5.54 -5.44 15.67
N VAL A 474 4.90 -6.27 16.50
CA VAL A 474 5.00 -6.17 17.98
C VAL A 474 6.42 -6.40 18.51
N ALA A 475 7.22 -7.26 17.86
CA ALA A 475 8.60 -7.52 18.28
C ALA A 475 9.49 -6.30 17.98
N GLU A 476 9.37 -5.75 16.78
CA GLU A 476 10.10 -4.55 16.38
C GLU A 476 9.73 -3.34 17.25
N MET A 477 8.44 -3.17 17.58
CA MET A 477 8.01 -2.10 18.49
C MET A 477 8.53 -2.30 19.92
N ALA A 478 8.56 -3.54 20.42
CA ALA A 478 9.13 -3.83 21.73
C ALA A 478 10.64 -3.54 21.79
N ASP A 479 11.38 -3.86 20.72
CA ASP A 479 12.81 -3.54 20.60
C ASP A 479 13.04 -2.03 20.64
N ILE A 480 12.27 -1.30 19.83
CA ILE A 480 12.36 0.17 19.75
C ILE A 480 12.10 0.82 21.10
N LEU A 481 11.12 0.32 21.86
CA LEU A 481 10.79 0.86 23.19
C LEU A 481 11.83 0.50 24.24
N ALA A 482 12.36 -0.72 24.20
CA ALA A 482 13.45 -1.13 25.09
C ALA A 482 14.70 -0.29 24.84
N ASP A 483 15.08 -0.07 23.58
CA ASP A 483 16.22 0.78 23.20
C ASP A 483 16.00 2.27 23.49
N TYR A 484 14.75 2.73 23.51
CA TYR A 484 14.42 4.11 23.82
C TYR A 484 14.42 4.40 25.33
N THR A 485 14.19 3.39 26.17
CA THR A 485 14.05 3.54 27.63
C THR A 485 15.19 2.96 28.46
N GLY A 486 16.02 2.09 27.85
CA GLY A 486 17.28 1.61 28.42
C GLY A 486 18.41 2.61 28.19
#